data_AF-A0A517TPC7-F1
#
_entry.id   AF-A0A517TPC7-F1
#
_cell.length_a   1.000
_cell.length_b   1.000
_cell.length_c   1.000
_cell.angle_alpha   90.00
_cell.angle_beta   90.00
_cell.angle_gamma   90.00
#
_symmetry.space_group_name_H-M   'P 1'
#
loop_
_entity.id
_entity.type
_entity.pdbx_description
1 polymer ?
#
loop_
_entity_poly.entity_id
_entity_poly.type
_entity_poly.pdbx_seq_one_letter_code
_entity_poly.pdbx_strand_id
1 'polypeptide(L)'
;MPTESQLLRDDIVGQQIAGIYRTPWETEPDGFGGCTTYVVIESGVAFSLSSAYYDSREPIIAVDSVSSEATLCGEKYLLQCSGATINEVLVSEYWPGLGLLLSNSMLLYETDFPSPVCSGALVIGPYADKVGQTYEMDEVEPYWP
;
A
#
# COMPACT_ATOMS: atom_id res chain seq x y z
N MET A 1 21.65 2.42 11.39
CA MET A 1 20.45 1.61 11.06
C MET A 1 19.32 2.59 10.94
N PRO A 2 18.52 2.59 9.86
CA PRO A 2 17.31 3.40 9.80
C PRO A 2 16.42 3.03 11.00
N THR A 3 15.78 4.03 11.59
CA THR A 3 14.96 3.84 12.80
C THR A 3 13.53 3.62 12.33
N GLU A 4 13.12 2.36 12.20
CA GLU A 4 11.72 2.01 11.97
C GLU A 4 10.88 2.60 13.10
N SER A 5 9.95 3.47 12.74
CA SER A 5 9.06 4.14 13.69
C SER A 5 7.64 3.67 13.43
N GLN A 6 6.85 3.48 14.48
CA GLN A 6 5.45 3.11 14.32
C GLN A 6 4.62 4.37 14.03
N LEU A 7 3.82 4.32 12.97
CA LEU A 7 2.81 5.31 12.66
C LEU A 7 1.47 4.87 13.19
N LEU A 8 0.72 5.84 13.71
CA LEU A 8 -0.69 5.70 13.99
C LEU A 8 -1.48 6.10 12.74
N ARG A 9 -2.73 5.63 12.64
CA ARG A 9 -3.64 6.01 11.54
C ARG A 9 -3.83 7.52 11.44
N ASP A 10 -3.89 8.22 12.57
CA ASP A 10 -4.05 9.68 12.63
C ASP A 10 -2.84 10.44 12.04
N ASP A 11 -1.68 9.78 11.95
CA ASP A 11 -0.50 10.34 11.28
C ASP A 11 -0.62 10.27 9.74
N ILE A 12 -1.56 9.46 9.22
CA ILE A 12 -1.71 9.12 7.80
C ILE A 12 -3.02 9.65 7.22
N VAL A 13 -4.14 9.48 7.94
CA VAL A 13 -5.47 9.95 7.49
C VAL A 13 -5.46 11.47 7.38
N GLY A 14 -6.02 11.97 6.29
CA GLY A 14 -6.01 13.39 5.94
C GLY A 14 -4.73 13.86 5.25
N GLN A 15 -3.68 13.04 5.19
CA GLN A 15 -2.47 13.35 4.44
C GLN A 15 -2.68 13.14 2.95
N GLN A 16 -1.97 13.92 2.13
CA GLN A 16 -1.94 13.74 0.68
C GLN A 16 -0.78 12.83 0.26
N ILE A 17 -1.01 12.00 -0.75
CA ILE A 17 0.03 11.18 -1.36
C ILE A 17 0.94 12.08 -2.19
N ALA A 18 2.21 12.16 -1.79
CA ALA A 18 3.28 12.84 -2.51
C ALA A 18 3.96 11.92 -3.53
N GLY A 19 3.99 10.61 -3.28
CA GLY A 19 4.56 9.65 -4.21
C GLY A 19 4.38 8.20 -3.79
N ILE A 20 4.61 7.29 -4.74
CA ILE A 20 4.56 5.85 -4.51
C ILE A 20 5.82 5.24 -5.10
N TYR A 21 6.50 4.44 -4.29
CA TYR A 21 7.80 3.84 -4.59
C TYR A 21 7.77 2.35 -4.34
N ARG A 22 8.75 1.63 -4.88
CA ARG A 22 8.94 0.21 -4.62
C ARG A 22 10.42 -0.15 -4.51
N THR A 23 10.77 -1.23 -3.83
CA THR A 23 12.11 -1.81 -3.93
C THR A 23 12.40 -2.34 -5.35
N PRO A 24 13.66 -2.66 -5.70
CA PRO A 24 13.96 -3.33 -6.95
C PRO A 24 13.25 -4.68 -6.98
N TRP A 25 13.02 -5.21 -8.18
CA TRP A 25 12.46 -6.55 -8.29
C TRP A 25 13.46 -7.58 -7.77
N GLU A 26 13.04 -8.36 -6.78
CA GLU A 26 13.75 -9.55 -6.33
C GLU A 26 13.08 -10.76 -6.96
N THR A 27 13.84 -11.57 -7.69
CA THR A 27 13.31 -12.80 -8.28
C THR A 27 13.81 -13.97 -7.45
N GLU A 28 12.87 -14.71 -6.88
CA GLU A 28 13.13 -15.95 -6.16
C GLU A 28 13.57 -17.06 -7.12
N PRO A 29 14.30 -18.09 -6.61
CA PRO A 29 14.79 -19.20 -7.42
C PRO A 29 13.71 -20.01 -8.15
N ASP A 30 12.46 -19.95 -7.69
CA ASP A 30 11.30 -20.60 -8.29
C ASP A 30 10.63 -19.76 -9.39
N GLY A 31 11.18 -18.57 -9.68
CA GLY A 31 10.75 -17.67 -10.74
C GLY A 31 9.68 -16.66 -10.32
N PHE A 32 9.28 -16.64 -9.05
CA PHE A 32 8.38 -15.61 -8.53
C PHE A 32 9.17 -14.32 -8.24
N GLY A 33 8.59 -13.18 -8.62
CA GLY A 33 9.22 -11.86 -8.51
C GLY A 33 8.45 -10.97 -7.55
N GLY A 34 9.12 -10.48 -6.51
CA GLY A 34 8.57 -9.62 -5.47
C GLY A 34 9.18 -8.21 -5.45
N CYS A 35 8.43 -7.25 -4.95
CA CYS A 35 8.95 -5.98 -4.46
C CYS A 35 8.08 -5.47 -3.31
N THR A 36 8.66 -4.66 -2.42
CA THR A 36 7.91 -3.97 -1.36
C THR A 36 7.52 -2.60 -1.85
N THR A 37 6.24 -2.23 -1.71
CA THR A 37 5.74 -0.91 -2.06
C THR A 37 5.69 0.03 -0.85
N TYR A 38 6.04 1.30 -1.08
CA TYR A 38 6.00 2.38 -0.10
C TYR A 38 5.16 3.55 -0.60
N VAL A 39 4.35 4.10 0.28
CA VAL A 39 3.61 5.35 0.07
C VAL A 39 4.32 6.46 0.81
N VAL A 40 4.59 7.56 0.11
CA VAL A 40 5.16 8.78 0.67
C VAL A 40 4.07 9.83 0.74
N ILE A 41 3.84 10.35 1.94
CA ILE A 41 2.89 11.45 2.19
C ILE A 41 3.60 12.81 2.18
N GLU A 42 2.86 13.91 2.05
CA GLU A 42 3.43 15.27 1.94
C GLU A 42 4.32 15.69 3.11
N SER A 43 4.15 15.10 4.29
CA SER A 43 5.05 15.31 5.44
C SER A 43 6.47 14.76 5.22
N GLY A 44 6.70 14.00 4.14
CA GLY A 44 7.97 13.35 3.80
C GLY A 44 8.14 11.96 4.44
N VAL A 45 7.16 11.52 5.23
CA VAL A 45 7.12 10.19 5.82
C VAL A 45 6.80 9.16 4.73
N ALA A 46 7.56 8.08 4.69
CA ALA A 46 7.28 6.90 3.87
C ALA A 46 6.82 5.75 4.76
N PHE A 47 5.87 4.92 4.29
CA PHE A 47 5.46 3.71 4.98
C PHE A 47 5.10 2.61 3.98
N SER A 48 5.25 1.35 4.36
CA SER A 48 4.90 0.23 3.49
C SER A 48 3.42 -0.13 3.57
N LEU A 49 2.87 -0.61 2.45
CA LEU A 49 1.53 -1.23 2.41
C LEU A 49 1.57 -2.72 2.76
N SER A 50 2.76 -3.31 2.85
CA SER A 50 2.94 -4.68 3.32
C SER A 50 2.88 -4.72 4.86
N SER A 51 2.10 -5.67 5.38
CA SER A 51 2.20 -6.10 6.78
C SER A 51 3.06 -7.36 6.81
N ALA A 52 3.97 -7.47 7.78
CA ALA A 52 4.77 -8.69 7.93
C ALA A 52 3.93 -9.88 8.42
N TYR A 53 2.72 -9.62 8.95
CA TYR A 53 1.84 -10.64 9.53
C TYR A 53 0.36 -10.36 9.24
N TYR A 54 -0.46 -11.42 9.27
CA TYR A 54 -1.91 -11.40 9.08
C TYR A 54 -2.71 -10.79 10.26
N ASP A 55 -2.07 -10.10 11.22
CA ASP A 55 -2.76 -9.53 12.38
C ASP A 55 -3.15 -8.07 12.11
N SER A 56 -4.45 -7.80 12.13
CA SER A 56 -5.07 -6.47 11.99
C SER A 56 -4.70 -5.49 13.11
N ARG A 57 -3.86 -5.89 14.07
CA ARG A 57 -3.38 -5.03 15.18
C ARG A 57 -1.91 -4.64 15.03
N GLU A 58 -1.23 -5.05 13.97
CA GLU A 58 0.16 -4.64 13.75
C GLU A 58 0.25 -3.15 13.39
N PRO A 59 1.25 -2.44 13.94
CA PRO A 59 1.44 -1.02 13.69
C PRO A 59 1.94 -0.77 12.27
N ILE A 60 1.52 0.36 11.68
CA ILE A 60 2.00 0.79 10.37
C ILE A 60 3.45 1.24 10.51
N ILE A 61 4.38 0.65 9.76
CA ILE A 61 5.80 0.93 9.91
C ILE A 61 6.18 2.10 9.00
N ALA A 62 6.54 3.24 9.61
CA ALA A 62 7.28 4.29 8.90
C ALA A 62 8.68 3.79 8.61
N VAL A 63 9.06 3.94 7.34
CA VAL A 63 10.40 3.71 6.84
C VAL A 63 11.03 5.05 6.47
N ASP A 64 12.35 5.11 6.61
CA ASP A 64 13.10 6.26 6.11
C ASP A 64 13.04 6.25 4.57
N SER A 65 12.64 7.38 3.97
CA SER A 65 12.53 7.55 2.51
C SER A 65 13.89 7.57 1.81
N VAL A 66 15.00 7.60 2.55
CA VAL A 66 16.36 7.75 2.03
C VAL A 66 17.02 6.42 1.64
N SER A 67 16.27 5.32 1.53
CA SER A 67 16.87 4.07 1.02
C SER A 67 17.18 4.19 -0.48
N SER A 68 18.46 4.04 -0.83
CA SER A 68 18.96 4.00 -2.22
C SER A 68 18.44 2.80 -3.04
N GLU A 69 17.44 2.09 -2.52
CA GLU A 69 16.82 0.89 -3.08
C GLU A 69 15.37 1.15 -3.51
N ALA A 70 14.78 2.30 -3.15
CA ALA A 70 13.44 2.66 -3.62
C ALA A 70 13.48 3.27 -5.04
N THR A 71 12.64 2.76 -5.93
CA THR A 71 12.40 3.27 -7.28
C THR A 71 10.95 3.73 -7.40
N LEU A 72 10.73 4.86 -8.06
CA LEU A 72 9.40 5.41 -8.29
C LEU A 72 8.51 4.43 -9.08
N CYS A 73 7.27 4.25 -8.64
CA CYS A 73 6.28 3.46 -9.36
C CYS A 73 5.93 4.10 -10.72
N GLY A 74 5.50 3.28 -11.68
CA GLY A 74 5.22 3.74 -13.04
C GLY A 74 4.17 4.87 -13.09
N GLU A 75 4.29 5.74 -14.10
CA GLU A 75 3.53 6.99 -14.24
C GLU A 75 2.01 6.81 -14.09
N LYS A 76 1.43 5.74 -14.63
CA LYS A 76 -0.01 5.45 -14.52
C LYS A 76 -0.50 5.34 -13.07
N TYR A 77 0.31 4.78 -12.17
CA TYR A 77 -0.07 4.60 -10.76
C TYR A 77 0.01 5.92 -10.00
N LEU A 78 1.03 6.72 -10.29
CA LEU A 78 1.18 8.06 -9.71
C LEU A 78 0.09 9.00 -10.19
N LEU A 79 -0.25 9.02 -11.48
CA LEU A 79 -1.30 9.88 -12.01
C LEU A 79 -2.67 9.61 -11.37
N GLN A 80 -2.88 8.38 -10.89
CA GLN A 80 -4.11 7.98 -10.22
C GLN A 80 -4.09 8.42 -8.74
N CYS A 81 -3.00 8.24 -8.01
CA CYS A 81 -2.97 8.48 -6.56
C CYS A 81 -2.39 9.84 -6.12
N SER A 82 -1.57 10.49 -6.94
CA SER A 82 -0.83 11.69 -6.56
C SER A 82 -1.78 12.84 -6.22
N GLY A 83 -1.54 13.47 -5.07
CA GLY A 83 -2.37 14.57 -4.55
C GLY A 83 -3.74 14.13 -4.01
N ALA A 84 -4.08 12.84 -4.08
CA ALA A 84 -5.27 12.34 -3.41
C ALA A 84 -5.05 12.30 -1.89
N THR A 85 -6.08 12.68 -1.13
CA THR A 85 -6.07 12.58 0.32
C THR A 85 -6.41 11.16 0.74
N ILE A 86 -5.69 10.63 1.73
CA ILE A 86 -6.02 9.35 2.35
C ILE A 86 -7.21 9.57 3.29
N ASN A 87 -8.37 9.05 2.94
CA ASN A 87 -9.57 9.14 3.77
C ASN A 87 -9.56 8.07 4.87
N GLU A 88 -9.06 6.89 4.56
CA GLU A 88 -9.16 5.73 5.43
C GLU A 88 -8.07 4.70 5.15
N VAL A 89 -7.62 4.04 6.22
CA VAL A 89 -6.75 2.87 6.17
C VAL A 89 -7.61 1.63 6.42
N LEU A 90 -7.60 0.71 5.46
CA LEU A 90 -8.28 -0.57 5.48
C LEU A 90 -7.27 -1.69 5.73
N VAL A 91 -7.71 -2.79 6.33
CA VAL A 91 -6.92 -4.01 6.51
C VAL A 91 -7.72 -5.24 6.17
N SER A 92 -7.02 -6.28 5.75
CA SER A 92 -7.61 -7.60 5.57
C SER A 92 -7.15 -8.52 6.69
N GLU A 93 -8.08 -9.32 7.23
CA GLU A 93 -7.72 -10.45 8.11
C GLU A 93 -7.18 -11.66 7.32
N TYR A 94 -7.39 -11.67 6.00
CA TYR A 94 -7.05 -12.80 5.12
C TYR A 94 -5.80 -12.56 4.28
N TRP A 95 -5.31 -11.32 4.24
CA TRP A 95 -4.19 -10.90 3.41
C TRP A 95 -3.28 -9.95 4.22
N PRO A 96 -1.95 -10.15 4.26
CA PRO A 96 -1.06 -9.41 5.16
C PRO A 96 -0.71 -8.04 4.57
N GLY A 97 -1.71 -7.22 4.26
CA GLY A 97 -1.47 -5.88 3.71
C GLY A 97 -2.52 -4.84 4.03
N LEU A 98 -2.11 -3.59 3.87
CA LEU A 98 -2.88 -2.39 4.11
C LEU A 98 -3.50 -1.89 2.79
N GLY A 99 -4.74 -1.42 2.88
CA GLY A 99 -5.39 -0.65 1.82
C GLY A 99 -5.58 0.80 2.23
N LEU A 100 -5.49 1.72 1.26
CA LEU A 100 -5.76 3.14 1.45
C LEU A 100 -6.94 3.53 0.57
N LEU A 101 -8.04 3.94 1.21
CA LEU A 101 -9.17 4.57 0.51
C LEU A 101 -8.86 6.05 0.31
N LEU A 102 -8.84 6.47 -0.95
CA LEU A 102 -8.44 7.81 -1.36
C LEU A 102 -9.67 8.70 -1.63
N SER A 103 -9.46 10.02 -1.58
CA SER A 103 -10.49 11.04 -1.80
C SER A 103 -11.14 11.01 -3.19
N ASN A 104 -10.52 10.34 -4.16
CA ASN A 104 -11.06 10.11 -5.50
C ASN A 104 -11.77 8.75 -5.64
N SER A 105 -12.17 8.15 -4.52
CA SER A 105 -12.84 6.85 -4.46
C SER A 105 -12.03 5.71 -5.06
N MET A 106 -10.69 5.78 -5.00
CA MET A 106 -9.83 4.66 -5.37
C MET A 106 -9.27 3.99 -4.13
N LEU A 107 -9.05 2.69 -4.25
CA LEU A 107 -8.37 1.86 -3.28
C LEU A 107 -6.96 1.57 -3.78
N LEU A 108 -5.95 1.93 -2.97
CA LEU A 108 -4.54 1.65 -3.20
C LEU A 108 -4.06 0.60 -2.19
N TYR A 109 -3.52 -0.52 -2.65
CA TYR A 109 -3.13 -1.67 -1.81
C TYR A 109 -2.16 -2.58 -2.57
N GLU A 110 -1.54 -3.54 -1.89
CA GLU A 110 -0.42 -4.34 -2.38
C GLU A 110 -0.73 -5.85 -2.57
N THR A 111 -1.42 -6.33 -3.59
CA THR A 111 -1.81 -7.76 -3.60
C THR A 111 -0.67 -8.81 -3.70
N ASP A 112 -0.85 -9.93 -2.98
CA ASP A 112 -0.08 -11.18 -3.12
C ASP A 112 -0.62 -12.14 -4.19
N PHE A 113 -1.72 -11.81 -4.88
CA PHE A 113 -2.29 -12.73 -5.87
C PHE A 113 -1.27 -13.03 -6.98
N PRO A 114 -1.07 -14.32 -7.35
CA PRO A 114 -0.16 -14.73 -8.40
C PRO A 114 -0.73 -14.31 -9.76
N SER A 115 -0.55 -13.05 -10.11
CA SER A 115 -0.49 -12.69 -11.51
C SER A 115 0.80 -13.32 -12.05
N PRO A 116 0.83 -13.86 -13.28
CA PRO A 116 2.08 -14.31 -13.92
C PRO A 116 3.12 -13.19 -14.10
N VAL A 117 2.88 -12.00 -13.55
CA VAL A 117 3.71 -10.80 -13.55
C VAL A 117 3.99 -10.30 -12.12
N CYS A 118 3.33 -10.79 -11.06
CA CYS A 118 3.40 -10.12 -9.75
C CYS A 118 3.15 -11.04 -8.54
N SER A 119 4.14 -11.14 -7.66
CA SER A 119 3.95 -11.23 -6.20
C SER A 119 4.33 -9.85 -5.63
N GLY A 120 3.53 -9.24 -4.74
CA GLY A 120 3.75 -7.87 -4.25
C GLY A 120 3.33 -6.75 -5.21
N ALA A 121 2.27 -6.96 -6.01
CA ALA A 121 1.82 -5.93 -6.95
C ALA A 121 1.01 -4.84 -6.25
N LEU A 122 1.47 -3.59 -6.38
CA LEU A 122 0.61 -2.45 -6.17
C LEU A 122 -0.57 -2.48 -7.15
N VAL A 123 -1.79 -2.51 -6.60
CA VAL A 123 -3.03 -2.41 -7.37
C VAL A 123 -3.75 -1.12 -6.97
N ILE A 124 -4.28 -0.46 -8.00
CA ILE A 124 -5.14 0.71 -7.86
C ILE A 124 -6.43 0.39 -8.57
N GLY A 125 -7.53 0.39 -7.84
CA GLY A 125 -8.85 0.08 -8.35
C GLY A 125 -9.90 1.08 -7.87
N PRO A 126 -11.02 1.24 -8.61
CA PRO A 126 -12.17 1.95 -8.07
C PRO A 126 -12.65 1.24 -6.81
N TYR A 127 -12.89 1.99 -5.75
CA TYR A 127 -13.63 1.52 -4.60
C TYR A 127 -15.10 1.43 -5.00
N ALA A 128 -15.49 0.24 -5.45
CA ALA A 128 -16.85 -0.04 -5.87
C ALA A 128 -17.54 -0.88 -4.81
N ASP A 129 -18.55 -0.29 -4.16
CA ASP A 129 -19.51 -1.03 -3.33
C ASP A 129 -20.35 -2.02 -4.16
N LYS A 130 -20.18 -2.02 -5.51
CA LYS A 130 -20.57 -3.12 -6.42
C LYS A 130 -20.15 -2.93 -7.89
N VAL A 131 -19.55 -4.01 -8.42
CA VAL A 131 -19.42 -4.50 -9.82
C VAL A 131 -18.34 -3.89 -10.74
N GLY A 132 -17.29 -4.68 -10.97
CA GLY A 132 -16.46 -4.65 -12.19
C GLY A 132 -15.03 -5.13 -11.98
N GLN A 133 -14.84 -6.39 -11.58
CA GLN A 133 -13.65 -6.94 -10.88
C GLN A 133 -13.48 -6.31 -9.49
N THR A 134 -14.35 -6.81 -8.62
CA THR A 134 -14.43 -6.58 -7.18
C THR A 134 -13.26 -7.28 -6.51
N TYR A 135 -12.44 -6.52 -5.80
CA TYR A 135 -11.98 -7.02 -4.50
C TYR A 135 -13.25 -7.05 -3.67
N GLU A 136 -13.62 -8.23 -3.17
CA GLU A 136 -14.83 -8.32 -2.35
C GLU A 136 -14.56 -7.49 -1.10
N MET A 137 -15.32 -6.40 -0.92
CA MET A 137 -15.23 -5.57 0.29
C MET A 137 -15.44 -6.39 1.57
N ASP A 138 -16.04 -7.58 1.45
CA ASP A 138 -16.14 -8.58 2.52
C ASP A 138 -14.76 -9.08 3.02
N GLU A 139 -13.67 -8.79 2.31
CA GLU A 139 -12.30 -9.19 2.66
C GLU A 139 -11.47 -8.05 3.28
N VAL A 140 -11.94 -6.80 3.26
CA VAL A 140 -11.23 -5.65 3.82
C VAL A 140 -12.14 -4.86 4.76
N GLU A 141 -11.74 -4.77 6.00
CA GLU A 141 -12.44 -3.99 7.02
C GLU A 141 -11.66 -2.72 7.34
N PRO A 142 -12.35 -1.63 7.72
CA PRO A 142 -11.70 -0.52 8.40
C PRO A 142 -10.80 -1.03 9.52
N TYR A 143 -9.58 -0.50 9.60
CA TYR A 143 -8.66 -0.85 10.68
C TYR A 143 -9.27 -0.67 12.08
N TRP A 144 -10.27 0.21 12.21
CA TRP A 144 -11.15 0.31 13.37
C TRP A 144 -12.61 0.57 12.97
N PRO A 145 -13.59 0.10 13.76
CA PRO A 145 -15.03 0.28 13.51
C PRO A 145 -15.50 1.74 13.52
#